data_AF-A0A8W8MBQ0-F1
#
_entry.id   AF-A0A8W8MBQ0-F1
#
_cell.length_a   1.000
_cell.length_b   1.000
_cell.length_c   1.000
_cell.angle_alpha   90.00
_cell.angle_beta   90.00
_cell.angle_gamma   90.00
#
_symmetry.space_group_name_H-M   'P 1'
#
loop_
_entity.id
_entity.type
_entity.pdbx_description
1 polymer ?
#
loop_
_entity_poly.entity_id
_entity_poly.type
_entity_poly.pdbx_seq_one_letter_code
_entity_poly.pdbx_strand_id
1 'polypeptide(L)'
;MIGLAVFALLLSYAQCDLFSLELTTPSATGCYYQGSYYPVGSFKPTPCEYCQCSISGQAMCAIADCAPPQCADAVHEKDKCCPTCPNGHNCKAPDGHLLNLGETYYMNSHTKCYCDTRHFGSYMAVCTHMAVDPVHVPHVDPNNPYYYVTSYVDPPKVAPVDPDTVYYPAKGR
;
A
#
# COMPACT_ATOMS: atom_id res chain seq x y z
N MET A 1 2.84 -83.75 -46.86
CA MET A 1 3.73 -82.73 -46.24
C MET A 1 3.29 -81.29 -46.52
N ILE A 2 1.97 -81.02 -46.61
CA ILE A 2 1.43 -79.67 -46.89
C ILE A 2 0.82 -79.03 -45.61
N GLY A 3 0.46 -79.85 -44.61
CA GLY A 3 -0.16 -79.38 -43.36
C GLY A 3 0.77 -78.63 -42.40
N LEU A 4 2.08 -78.89 -42.42
CA LEU A 4 3.05 -78.22 -41.54
C LEU A 4 3.35 -76.78 -41.96
N ALA A 5 3.28 -76.48 -43.27
CA ALA A 5 3.53 -75.14 -43.80
C ALA A 5 2.38 -74.16 -43.51
N VAL A 6 1.13 -74.64 -43.51
CA VAL A 6 -0.06 -73.81 -43.23
C VAL A 6 -0.16 -73.48 -41.74
N PHE A 7 0.25 -74.41 -40.86
CA PHE A 7 0.25 -74.18 -39.41
C PHE A 7 1.30 -73.15 -38.98
N ALA A 8 2.46 -73.13 -39.64
CA ALA A 8 3.52 -72.13 -39.40
C ALA A 8 3.11 -70.72 -39.87
N LEU A 9 2.37 -70.61 -40.98
CA LEU A 9 1.87 -69.32 -41.47
C LEU A 9 0.78 -68.76 -40.55
N LEU A 10 -0.14 -69.58 -40.04
CA LEU A 10 -1.18 -69.12 -39.09
C LEU A 10 -0.61 -68.66 -37.73
N LEU A 11 0.49 -69.27 -37.27
CA LEU A 11 1.19 -68.82 -36.06
C LEU A 11 1.89 -67.46 -36.25
N SER A 12 2.26 -67.09 -37.47
CA SER A 12 2.85 -65.77 -37.77
C SER A 12 1.82 -64.63 -37.88
N TYR A 13 0.53 -64.95 -38.12
CA TYR A 13 -0.56 -63.96 -38.15
C TYR A 13 -1.19 -63.68 -36.77
N ALA A 14 -0.88 -64.49 -35.75
CA ALA A 14 -1.42 -64.35 -34.40
C ALA A 14 -0.53 -63.52 -33.44
N GLN A 15 0.53 -62.89 -33.95
CA GLN A 15 1.49 -62.12 -33.13
C GLN A 15 1.54 -60.63 -33.49
N CYS A 16 0.43 -60.03 -33.94
CA CYS A 16 0.34 -58.58 -34.09
C CYS A 16 -0.36 -57.84 -32.93
N ASP A 17 -0.96 -58.54 -31.94
CA ASP A 17 -1.77 -57.87 -30.91
C ASP A 17 -1.34 -58.20 -29.46
N LEU A 18 -0.04 -58.23 -29.19
CA LEU A 18 0.47 -58.30 -27.81
C LEU A 18 1.86 -57.67 -27.65
N PHE A 19 2.13 -56.59 -28.39
CA PHE A 19 2.98 -55.57 -27.81
C PHE A 19 2.05 -54.75 -26.93
N SER A 20 1.99 -55.11 -25.65
CA SER A 20 1.49 -54.21 -24.63
C SER A 20 2.12 -52.86 -24.94
N LEU A 21 1.30 -51.87 -25.28
CA LEU A 21 1.71 -50.49 -25.12
C LEU A 21 1.93 -50.37 -23.61
N GLU A 22 3.11 -50.78 -23.14
CA GLU A 22 3.65 -50.24 -21.92
C GLU A 22 3.75 -48.77 -22.25
N LEU A 23 2.66 -48.08 -21.94
CA LEU A 23 2.63 -46.73 -21.51
C LEU A 23 3.56 -46.71 -20.28
N THR A 24 4.86 -46.82 -20.53
CA THR A 24 5.83 -45.95 -19.89
C THR A 24 5.37 -44.57 -20.30
N THR A 25 4.28 -44.11 -19.66
CA THR A 25 4.18 -42.72 -19.32
C THR A 25 5.56 -42.43 -18.76
N PRO A 26 6.34 -41.51 -19.35
CA PRO A 26 7.36 -40.90 -18.53
C PRO A 26 6.58 -40.49 -17.29
N SER A 27 6.90 -41.10 -16.14
CA SER A 27 6.48 -40.56 -14.85
C SER A 27 7.11 -39.18 -14.85
N ALA A 28 6.39 -38.23 -15.44
CA ALA A 28 6.72 -36.84 -15.48
C ALA A 28 6.44 -36.45 -14.04
N THR A 29 7.41 -36.74 -13.17
CA THR A 29 7.33 -36.60 -11.72
C THR A 29 7.42 -35.10 -11.44
N GLY A 30 6.34 -34.38 -11.74
CA GLY A 30 6.26 -32.94 -11.75
C GLY A 30 4.87 -32.45 -12.15
N CYS A 31 4.65 -31.15 -12.03
CA CYS A 31 3.37 -30.49 -12.16
C CYS A 31 3.45 -29.44 -13.27
N TYR A 32 2.43 -29.36 -14.11
CA TYR A 32 2.27 -28.23 -15.03
C TYR A 32 1.44 -27.14 -14.34
N TYR A 33 2.02 -25.97 -14.15
CA TYR A 33 1.40 -24.86 -13.43
C TYR A 33 1.67 -23.53 -14.14
N GLN A 34 0.59 -22.77 -14.41
CA GLN A 34 0.63 -21.48 -15.12
C GLN A 34 1.50 -21.48 -16.40
N GLY A 35 1.40 -22.55 -17.21
CA GLY A 35 2.14 -22.63 -18.47
C GLY A 35 3.59 -23.11 -18.36
N SER A 36 4.06 -23.44 -17.16
CA SER A 36 5.43 -23.94 -16.90
C SER A 36 5.40 -25.32 -16.23
N TYR A 37 6.41 -26.14 -16.52
CA TYR A 37 6.58 -27.44 -15.88
C TYR A 37 7.54 -27.34 -14.69
N TYR A 38 7.12 -27.85 -13.54
CA TYR A 38 7.88 -27.85 -12.29
C TYR A 38 8.13 -29.29 -11.82
N PRO A 39 9.33 -29.62 -11.33
CA PRO A 39 9.58 -30.93 -10.73
C PRO A 39 8.81 -31.08 -9.40
N VAL A 40 8.63 -32.32 -8.95
CA VAL A 40 8.13 -32.59 -7.58
C VAL A 40 9.01 -31.88 -6.55
N GLY A 41 8.36 -31.19 -5.62
CA GLY A 41 9.03 -30.34 -4.65
C GLY A 41 8.37 -28.98 -4.51
N SER A 42 9.02 -28.09 -3.75
CA SER A 42 8.57 -26.72 -3.58
C SER A 42 9.06 -25.82 -4.70
N PHE A 43 8.22 -24.86 -5.10
CA PHE A 43 8.56 -23.87 -6.11
C PHE A 43 7.84 -22.54 -5.84
N LYS A 44 8.36 -21.46 -6.43
CA LYS A 44 7.81 -20.11 -6.30
C LYS A 44 7.65 -19.47 -7.69
N PRO A 45 6.44 -19.52 -8.29
CA PRO A 45 6.18 -18.89 -9.58
C PRO A 45 6.35 -17.38 -9.53
N THR A 46 5.98 -16.77 -8.40
CA THR A 46 6.11 -15.33 -8.14
C THR A 46 6.65 -15.11 -6.71
N PRO A 47 7.14 -13.91 -6.37
CA PRO A 47 7.54 -13.59 -5.01
C PRO A 47 6.43 -13.79 -3.96
N CYS A 48 5.16 -13.65 -4.36
CA CYS A 48 3.98 -13.80 -3.50
C CYS A 48 3.39 -15.20 -3.46
N GLU A 49 3.87 -16.12 -4.27
CA GLU A 49 3.23 -17.41 -4.44
C GLU A 49 4.19 -18.53 -4.07
N TYR A 50 3.76 -19.35 -3.11
CA TYR A 50 4.47 -20.55 -2.71
C TYR A 50 3.67 -21.78 -3.08
N CYS A 51 4.27 -22.68 -3.85
CA CYS A 51 3.62 -23.88 -4.33
C CYS A 51 4.39 -25.14 -3.94
N GLN A 52 3.65 -26.23 -3.78
CA GLN A 52 4.17 -27.57 -3.60
C GLN A 52 3.64 -28.47 -4.72
N CYS A 53 4.54 -29.05 -5.50
CA CYS A 53 4.23 -30.06 -6.49
C CYS A 53 4.28 -31.46 -5.86
N SER A 54 3.16 -32.19 -5.93
CA SER A 54 3.02 -33.57 -5.48
C SER A 54 3.46 -34.58 -6.54
N ILE A 55 3.86 -35.78 -6.12
CA ILE A 55 4.11 -36.94 -7.02
C ILE A 55 2.90 -37.32 -7.88
N SER A 56 1.70 -36.90 -7.48
CA SER A 56 0.47 -37.06 -8.27
C SER A 56 0.36 -36.09 -9.45
N GLY A 57 1.32 -35.17 -9.63
CA GLY A 57 1.28 -34.12 -10.65
C GLY A 57 0.39 -32.92 -10.28
N GLN A 58 -0.14 -32.87 -9.06
CA GLN A 58 -0.93 -31.76 -8.56
C GLN A 58 -0.06 -30.71 -7.87
N ALA A 59 -0.21 -29.44 -8.30
CA ALA A 59 0.35 -28.29 -7.61
C ALA A 59 -0.65 -27.74 -6.58
N MET A 60 -0.22 -27.56 -5.34
CA MET A 60 -0.96 -26.86 -4.29
C MET A 60 -0.23 -25.57 -3.96
N CYS A 61 -0.92 -24.43 -4.10
CA CYS A 61 -0.32 -23.10 -3.96
C CYS A 61 -1.00 -22.30 -2.86
N ALA A 62 -0.19 -21.52 -2.14
CA ALA A 62 -0.62 -20.50 -1.21
C ALA A 62 -0.13 -19.14 -1.72
N ILE A 63 -1.05 -18.18 -1.83
CA ILE A 63 -0.75 -16.81 -2.23
C ILE A 63 -0.69 -15.97 -0.96
N ALA A 64 0.39 -15.22 -0.80
CA ALA A 64 0.59 -14.32 0.32
C ALA A 64 -0.09 -12.97 0.06
N ASP A 65 -0.93 -12.55 1.01
CA ASP A 65 -1.45 -11.19 1.07
C ASP A 65 -0.58 -10.31 1.96
N CYS A 66 -0.44 -9.05 1.58
CA CYS A 66 0.37 -8.09 2.30
C CYS A 66 -0.48 -7.26 3.26
N ALA A 67 0.03 -7.05 4.47
CA ALA A 67 -0.53 -6.05 5.37
C ALA A 67 -0.38 -4.65 4.74
N PRO A 68 -1.33 -3.73 4.96
CA PRO A 68 -1.15 -2.34 4.57
C PRO A 68 0.16 -1.80 5.15
N PRO A 69 1.01 -1.11 4.34
CA PRO A 69 2.25 -0.54 4.85
C PRO A 69 1.94 0.46 5.97
N GLN A 70 2.96 0.83 6.73
CA GLN A 70 2.80 1.75 7.86
C GLN A 70 3.55 3.08 7.61
N CYS A 71 3.73 3.42 6.33
CA CYS A 71 4.52 4.56 5.87
C CYS A 71 3.92 5.15 4.60
N ALA A 72 4.16 6.43 4.38
CA ALA A 72 3.72 7.15 3.18
C ALA A 72 4.60 6.88 1.95
N ASP A 73 5.80 6.34 2.14
CA ASP A 73 6.84 6.14 1.14
C ASP A 73 7.15 4.66 0.88
N ALA A 74 6.14 3.80 1.00
CA ALA A 74 6.26 2.37 0.78
C ALA A 74 6.75 2.05 -0.65
N VAL A 75 7.75 1.19 -0.77
CA VAL A 75 8.36 0.80 -2.06
C VAL A 75 8.05 -0.67 -2.36
N HIS A 76 7.55 -0.95 -3.56
CA HIS A 76 7.35 -2.31 -4.07
C HIS A 76 8.54 -2.72 -4.94
N GLU A 77 9.43 -3.54 -4.39
CA GLU A 77 10.54 -4.13 -5.13
C GLU A 77 10.07 -5.35 -5.93
N LYS A 78 10.55 -5.51 -7.16
CA LYS A 78 10.13 -6.58 -8.08
C LYS A 78 10.33 -7.99 -7.50
N ASP A 79 11.37 -8.18 -6.69
CA ASP A 79 11.75 -9.50 -6.15
C ASP A 79 11.15 -9.76 -4.76
N LYS A 80 10.30 -8.85 -4.25
CA LYS A 80 9.62 -8.96 -2.96
C LYS A 80 8.12 -9.06 -3.20
N CYS A 81 7.45 -9.89 -2.39
CA CYS A 81 6.00 -9.93 -2.44
C CYS A 81 5.37 -8.62 -1.93
N CYS A 82 5.83 -8.18 -0.76
CA CYS A 82 5.22 -7.07 -0.03
C CYS A 82 6.07 -5.82 -0.08
N PRO A 83 5.43 -4.63 0.00
CA PRO A 83 6.15 -3.38 0.06
C PRO A 83 6.96 -3.26 1.34
N THR A 84 8.05 -2.50 1.25
CA THR A 84 8.91 -2.15 2.37
C THR A 84 8.82 -0.67 2.67
N CYS A 85 9.01 -0.31 3.95
CA CYS A 85 9.08 1.09 4.40
C CYS A 85 10.56 1.46 4.61
N PRO A 86 11.23 2.08 3.63
CA PRO A 86 12.67 2.32 3.69
C PRO A 86 13.07 3.23 4.87
N ASN A 87 12.20 4.17 5.24
CA ASN A 87 12.40 5.10 6.36
C ASN A 87 11.61 4.71 7.63
N GLY A 88 11.11 3.48 7.70
CA GLY A 88 10.26 3.05 8.82
C GLY A 88 8.89 3.73 8.83
N HIS A 89 8.26 3.83 10.00
CA HIS A 89 6.93 4.43 10.13
C HIS A 89 7.01 5.95 9.91
N ASN A 90 6.27 6.45 8.93
CA ASN A 90 6.26 7.88 8.61
C ASN A 90 4.90 8.33 8.04
N CYS A 91 4.70 9.64 8.06
CA CYS A 91 3.55 10.33 7.52
C CYS A 91 4.00 11.39 6.51
N LYS A 92 3.09 11.81 5.63
CA LYS A 92 3.30 12.87 4.66
C LYS A 92 2.45 14.09 5.01
N ALA A 93 3.09 15.25 5.10
CA ALA A 93 2.41 16.52 5.24
C ALA A 93 1.76 16.98 3.92
N PRO A 94 0.79 17.90 3.95
CA PRO A 94 0.13 18.44 2.75
C PRO A 94 1.06 19.01 1.67
N ASP A 95 2.21 19.56 2.07
CA ASP A 95 3.25 20.08 1.15
C ASP A 95 4.17 18.99 0.59
N GLY A 96 3.98 17.75 1.04
CA GLY A 96 4.72 16.58 0.63
C GLY A 96 5.91 16.21 1.50
N HIS A 97 6.19 16.97 2.57
CA HIS A 97 7.26 16.64 3.51
C HIS A 97 6.99 15.31 4.24
N LEU A 98 8.01 14.46 4.39
CA LEU A 98 7.92 13.21 5.13
C LEU A 98 8.37 13.42 6.58
N LEU A 99 7.54 12.97 7.53
CA LEU A 99 7.77 13.05 8.96
C LEU A 99 7.86 11.63 9.53
N ASN A 100 8.91 11.33 10.27
CA ASN A 100 8.98 10.06 11.00
C ASN A 100 7.96 10.04 12.14
N LEU A 101 7.61 8.84 12.61
CA LEU A 101 6.71 8.69 13.74
C LEU A 101 7.21 9.46 14.97
N GLY A 102 6.34 10.30 15.56
CA GLY A 102 6.65 11.16 16.69
C GLY A 102 7.36 12.47 16.34
N GLU A 103 7.73 12.67 15.07
CA GLU A 103 8.34 13.91 14.60
C GLU A 103 7.31 15.05 14.50
N THR A 104 7.78 16.28 14.77
CA THR A 104 7.02 17.51 14.56
C THR A 104 7.72 18.35 13.49
N TYR A 105 6.99 18.71 12.44
CA TYR A 105 7.44 19.53 11.33
C TYR A 105 6.71 20.88 11.32
N TYR A 106 7.42 21.97 11.07
CA TYR A 106 6.84 23.31 10.94
C TYR A 106 6.76 23.68 9.47
N MET A 107 5.57 23.53 8.88
CA MET A 107 5.34 23.85 7.47
C MET A 107 5.50 25.35 7.19
N ASN A 108 5.11 26.18 8.17
CA ASN A 108 5.30 27.62 8.15
C ASN A 108 5.22 28.19 9.58
N SER A 109 5.29 29.51 9.73
CA SER A 109 5.24 30.20 11.03
C SER A 109 3.92 30.04 11.80
N HIS A 110 2.87 29.51 11.16
CA HIS A 110 1.54 29.35 11.74
C HIS A 110 1.05 27.91 11.73
N THR A 111 1.77 26.96 11.14
CA THR A 111 1.29 25.58 10.97
C THR A 111 2.38 24.59 11.37
N LYS A 112 2.06 23.74 12.34
CA LYS A 112 2.87 22.58 12.71
C LYS A 112 2.13 21.29 12.39
N CYS A 113 2.86 20.30 11.92
CA CYS A 113 2.37 18.96 11.60
C CYS A 113 3.06 17.95 12.50
N TYR A 114 2.35 16.91 12.92
CA TYR A 114 2.92 15.79 13.67
C TYR A 114 2.46 14.45 13.11
N CYS A 115 3.32 13.44 13.21
CA CYS A 115 2.99 12.06 12.81
C CYS A 115 2.69 11.21 14.06
N ASP A 116 1.45 10.73 14.18
CA ASP A 116 0.98 9.88 15.29
C ASP A 116 0.54 8.50 14.77
N THR A 117 0.61 7.51 15.66
CA THR A 117 0.24 6.10 15.48
C THR A 117 -1.26 5.85 15.20
N ARG A 118 -2.11 6.85 15.39
CA ARG A 118 -3.58 6.66 15.43
C ARG A 118 -4.27 6.63 14.07
N HIS A 119 -3.52 6.72 12.98
CA HIS A 119 -4.12 6.77 11.64
C HIS A 119 -4.08 5.40 10.95
N PHE A 120 -5.15 4.62 11.17
CA PHE A 120 -5.39 3.39 10.42
C PHE A 120 -5.72 3.70 8.96
N GLY A 121 -4.74 3.53 8.07
CA GLY A 121 -4.94 3.60 6.62
C GLY A 121 -4.77 4.98 5.97
N SER A 122 -4.46 6.03 6.74
CA SER A 122 -4.05 7.32 6.18
C SER A 122 -2.65 7.71 6.66
N TYR A 123 -1.66 7.72 5.77
CA TYR A 123 -0.29 8.15 6.09
C TYR A 123 -0.16 9.68 6.05
N MET A 124 -1.20 10.42 6.42
CA MET A 124 -1.20 11.87 6.41
C MET A 124 -0.82 12.40 7.79
N ALA A 125 0.10 13.36 7.82
CA ALA A 125 0.44 14.05 9.05
C ALA A 125 -0.72 14.92 9.52
N VAL A 126 -0.90 15.04 10.83
CA VAL A 126 -1.92 15.91 11.42
C VAL A 126 -1.34 17.31 11.56
N CYS A 127 -1.88 18.26 10.80
CA CYS A 127 -1.43 19.65 10.81
C CYS A 127 -2.41 20.54 11.58
N THR A 128 -1.86 21.41 12.43
CA THR A 128 -2.62 22.33 13.29
C THR A 128 -2.06 23.74 13.20
N HIS A 129 -2.94 24.73 13.33
CA HIS A 129 -2.52 26.12 13.45
C HIS A 129 -1.92 26.37 14.84
N MET A 130 -0.75 27.00 14.87
CA MET A 130 -0.11 27.43 16.10
C MET A 130 -0.77 28.71 16.60
N ALA A 131 -0.97 28.82 17.90
CA ALA A 131 -1.33 30.09 18.51
C ALA A 131 -0.16 31.07 18.34
N VAL A 132 -0.40 32.18 17.65
CA VAL A 132 0.55 33.29 17.62
C VAL A 132 0.50 33.95 19.00
N ASP A 133 1.63 34.02 19.69
CA ASP A 133 1.72 34.78 20.92
C ASP A 133 1.36 36.26 20.63
N PRO A 134 0.33 36.84 21.28
CA PRO A 134 -0.03 38.26 21.09
C PRO A 134 1.07 39.24 21.52
N VAL A 135 2.20 38.79 22.07
CA VAL A 135 3.34 39.64 22.47
C VAL A 135 4.01 40.37 21.29
N HIS A 136 3.73 40.00 20.03
CA HIS A 136 4.15 40.78 18.85
C HIS A 136 3.03 41.59 18.18
N VAL A 137 1.91 41.88 18.86
CA VAL A 137 0.99 42.92 18.40
C VAL A 137 1.60 44.28 18.80
N PRO A 138 2.14 45.09 17.87
CA PRO A 138 2.59 46.44 18.23
C PRO A 138 1.31 47.23 18.53
N HIS A 139 1.13 47.55 19.81
CA HIS A 139 0.08 48.44 20.33
C HIS A 139 -1.35 47.88 20.25
N VAL A 140 -1.68 46.97 21.18
CA VAL A 140 -3.07 46.85 21.63
C VAL A 140 -3.36 48.08 22.49
N ASP A 141 -4.20 49.00 21.99
CA ASP A 141 -4.72 50.12 22.78
C ASP A 141 -5.63 49.55 23.89
N PRO A 142 -5.28 49.70 25.19
CA PRO A 142 -6.10 49.20 26.29
C PRO A 142 -7.48 49.88 26.39
N ASN A 143 -7.74 50.95 25.63
CA ASN A 143 -9.04 51.61 25.59
C ASN A 143 -9.91 51.20 24.39
N ASN A 144 -9.48 50.24 23.56
CA ASN A 144 -10.29 49.74 22.45
C ASN A 144 -11.19 48.57 22.92
N PRO A 145 -12.51 48.77 23.07
CA PRO A 145 -13.43 47.74 23.55
C PRO A 145 -13.69 46.61 22.54
N TYR A 146 -13.07 46.64 21.35
CA TYR A 146 -13.24 45.62 20.30
C TYR A 146 -12.17 44.53 20.29
N TYR A 147 -11.20 44.54 21.20
CA TYR A 147 -10.16 43.51 21.26
C TYR A 147 -10.54 42.40 22.26
N TYR A 148 -10.83 41.20 21.74
CA TYR A 148 -10.86 39.98 22.53
C TYR A 148 -10.04 38.91 21.81
N VAL A 149 -9.02 38.39 22.48
CA VAL A 149 -8.19 37.30 21.94
C VAL A 149 -8.96 36.01 22.15
N THR A 150 -9.70 35.54 21.13
CA THR A 150 -10.22 34.18 21.15
C THR A 150 -9.07 33.24 20.83
N SER A 151 -8.70 32.40 21.78
CA SER A 151 -7.71 31.33 21.62
C SER A 151 -8.16 30.21 20.67
N TYR A 152 -9.27 30.42 19.95
CA TYR A 152 -9.72 29.59 18.84
C TYR A 152 -10.06 30.51 17.66
N VAL A 153 -9.51 30.14 16.52
CA VAL A 153 -9.42 30.90 15.28
C VAL A 153 -10.81 31.08 14.68
N ASP A 154 -11.46 32.22 14.93
CA ASP A 154 -12.38 32.79 13.95
C ASP A 154 -11.60 33.83 13.13
N PRO A 155 -11.73 33.86 11.79
CA PRO A 155 -11.22 34.99 11.01
C PRO A 155 -11.84 36.28 11.56
N PRO A 156 -11.09 37.40 11.63
CA PRO A 156 -11.59 38.64 12.20
C PRO A 156 -12.82 39.08 11.40
N LYS A 157 -14.00 38.81 11.93
CA LYS A 157 -15.23 39.40 11.42
C LYS A 157 -15.16 40.86 11.85
N VAL A 158 -14.85 41.73 10.90
CA VAL A 158 -15.09 43.17 11.06
C VAL A 158 -16.53 43.31 11.51
N ALA A 159 -16.73 43.83 12.73
CA ALA A 159 -18.07 44.09 13.23
C ALA A 159 -18.81 44.97 12.22
N PRO A 160 -20.10 44.74 11.94
CA PRO A 160 -20.89 45.66 11.14
C PRO A 160 -20.74 47.06 11.72
N VAL A 161 -20.22 48.00 10.93
CA VAL A 161 -20.13 49.40 11.34
C VAL A 161 -21.56 49.89 11.47
N ASP A 162 -21.97 50.20 12.70
CA ASP A 162 -23.22 50.91 12.96
C ASP A 162 -23.09 52.32 12.32
N PRO A 163 -23.91 52.65 11.31
CA PRO A 163 -23.81 53.93 10.62
C PRO A 163 -24.10 55.15 11.52
N ASP A 164 -24.63 54.96 12.73
CA ASP A 164 -25.07 56.05 13.60
C ASP A 164 -23.98 56.66 14.51
N THR A 165 -22.72 56.19 14.45
CA THR A 165 -21.64 56.65 15.36
C THR A 165 -20.58 57.57 14.74
N VAL A 166 -20.78 58.08 13.52
CA VAL A 166 -19.83 59.04 12.90
C VAL A 166 -20.05 60.45 13.43
N TYR A 167 -19.33 60.83 14.50
CA TYR A 167 -19.24 62.22 14.97
C TYR A 167 -18.16 62.98 14.16
N TYR A 168 -18.57 63.99 13.40
CA TYR A 168 -17.66 64.92 12.74
C TYR A 168 -17.18 65.99 13.74
N PRO A 169 -15.87 66.27 13.87
CA PRO A 169 -15.41 67.34 14.74
C PRO A 169 -15.81 68.71 14.16
N ALA A 170 -16.49 69.51 14.98
CA ALA A 170 -16.84 70.89 14.67
C ALA A 170 -15.58 71.74 14.45
N LYS A 171 -15.49 72.44 13.31
CA LYS A 171 -14.46 73.44 13.06
C LYS A 171 -14.63 74.62 14.02
N GLY A 172 -13.64 74.84 14.88
CA GLY A 172 -13.54 75.98 15.76
C GLY A 172 -13.16 77.26 15.01
N ARG A 173 -13.99 78.28 15.21
CA ARG A 173 -13.85 79.74 15.13
C ARG A 173 -12.71 80.36 14.30
#